data_AF-A0A914M440-F1
#
_entry.id   AF-A0A914M440-F1
#
_cell.length_a   1.000
_cell.length_b   1.000
_cell.length_c   1.000
_cell.angle_alpha   90.00
_cell.angle_beta   90.00
_cell.angle_gamma   90.00
#
_symmetry.space_group_name_H-M   'P 1'
#
loop_
_entity.id
_entity.type
_entity.pdbx_description
1 polymer ?
#
loop_
_entity_poly.entity_id
_entity_poly.type
_entity_poly.pdbx_seq_one_letter_code
_entity_poly.pdbx_strand_id
1 'polypeptide(L)'
;MRNAKLFAPKNAKNAKMRNRPSLVLVFIHGNSDGALAGHGGDWNSGWSKSISYFMSHGGYTTAELYAITYGVRDITKSLERYFLFDY
;
A
#
# COMPACT_ATOMS: atom_id res chain seq x y z
N MET A 1 9.23 -8.10 -39.46
CA MET A 1 9.18 -7.52 -38.09
C MET A 1 7.73 -7.61 -37.60
N ARG A 2 7.46 -8.23 -36.44
CA ARG A 2 6.10 -8.48 -35.95
C ARG A 2 5.60 -7.24 -35.19
N ASN A 3 4.50 -6.65 -35.66
CA ASN A 3 3.85 -5.50 -35.02
C ASN A 3 3.20 -5.94 -33.70
N ALA A 4 3.72 -5.45 -32.57
CA ALA A 4 3.08 -5.62 -31.28
C ALA A 4 1.88 -4.66 -31.20
N LYS A 5 0.66 -5.23 -31.16
CA LYS A 5 -0.57 -4.48 -30.92
C LYS A 5 -0.69 -4.26 -29.42
N LEU A 6 -0.31 -3.08 -28.96
CA LEU A 6 -0.47 -2.67 -27.56
C LEU A 6 -1.97 -2.48 -27.29
N PHE A 7 -2.57 -3.35 -26.47
CA PHE A 7 -3.93 -3.17 -25.98
C PHE A 7 -3.93 -2.11 -24.87
N ALA A 8 -4.10 -0.84 -25.26
CA ALA A 8 -4.36 0.23 -24.30
C ALA A 8 -5.84 0.22 -23.87
N PRO A 9 -6.16 0.40 -22.57
CA PRO A 9 -7.54 0.57 -22.11
C PRO A 9 -8.22 1.73 -22.86
N LYS A 10 -9.51 1.59 -23.18
CA LYS A 10 -10.29 2.53 -24.00
C LYS A 10 -10.32 4.00 -23.51
N ASN A 11 -9.86 4.26 -22.28
CA ASN A 11 -9.79 5.60 -21.67
C ASN A 11 -8.36 6.17 -21.57
N ALA A 12 -7.37 5.57 -22.24
CA ALA A 12 -5.96 5.99 -22.17
C ALA A 12 -5.65 7.36 -22.80
N LYS A 13 -6.63 8.01 -23.46
CA LYS A 13 -6.42 9.30 -24.15
C LYS A 13 -5.95 10.44 -23.24
N ASN A 14 -6.15 10.32 -21.93
CA ASN A 14 -5.75 11.31 -20.92
C ASN A 14 -4.75 10.77 -19.88
N ALA A 15 -4.19 9.58 -20.09
CA ALA A 15 -3.18 9.06 -19.19
C ALA A 15 -1.89 9.86 -19.39
N LYS A 16 -1.62 10.81 -18.47
CA LYS A 16 -0.37 11.59 -18.45
C LYS A 16 0.79 10.59 -18.39
N MET A 17 1.49 10.40 -19.50
CA MET A 17 2.72 9.60 -19.53
C MET A 17 3.73 10.26 -18.60
N ARG A 18 3.96 9.65 -17.45
CA ARG A 18 4.94 10.15 -16.48
C ARG A 18 6.31 9.70 -16.96
N ASN A 19 7.16 10.65 -17.34
CA ASN A 19 8.57 10.40 -17.63
C ASN A 19 9.37 10.22 -16.33
N ARG A 20 8.91 9.31 -15.46
CA ARG A 20 9.56 8.94 -14.20
C ARG A 20 9.64 7.40 -14.13
N PRO A 21 10.71 6.83 -13.55
CA PRO A 21 10.70 5.41 -13.20
C PRO A 21 9.48 5.10 -12.32
N SER A 22 8.79 3.98 -12.59
CA SER A 22 7.69 3.52 -11.75
C SER A 22 8.21 3.14 -10.37
N LEU A 23 8.25 4.11 -9.44
CA LEU A 23 8.63 3.86 -8.05
C LEU A 23 7.46 3.22 -7.31
N VAL A 24 7.68 2.02 -6.81
CA VAL A 24 6.69 1.25 -6.04
C VAL A 24 6.84 1.57 -4.55
N LEU A 25 5.73 1.86 -3.88
CA LEU A 25 5.67 2.02 -2.43
C LEU A 25 5.01 0.78 -1.82
N VAL A 26 5.71 0.18 -0.85
CA VAL A 26 5.21 -0.97 -0.08
C VAL A 26 5.06 -0.54 1.38
N PHE A 27 3.84 -0.61 1.89
CA PHE A 27 3.50 -0.26 3.26
C PHE A 27 3.47 -1.51 4.13
N ILE A 28 4.24 -1.48 5.21
CA ILE A 28 4.37 -2.56 6.20
C ILE A 28 3.93 -1.96 7.54
N HIS A 29 2.86 -2.48 8.14
CA HIS A 29 2.32 -1.95 9.40
C HIS A 29 3.06 -2.51 10.62
N GLY A 30 2.85 -1.90 11.78
CA GLY A 30 3.43 -2.36 13.05
C GLY A 30 2.71 -3.58 13.63
N ASN A 31 3.26 -4.15 14.70
CA ASN A 31 2.58 -5.24 15.42
C ASN A 31 1.18 -4.80 15.88
N SER A 32 0.21 -5.70 15.80
CA SER A 32 -1.20 -5.47 16.14
C SER A 32 -1.95 -4.39 15.34
N ASP A 33 -1.31 -3.73 14.37
CA ASP A 33 -1.95 -2.81 13.44
C ASP A 33 -2.40 -3.54 12.16
N GLY A 34 -3.07 -2.85 11.24
CA GLY A 34 -3.38 -3.34 9.90
C GLY A 34 -2.90 -2.41 8.80
N ALA A 35 -2.86 -2.93 7.56
CA ALA A 35 -2.45 -2.13 6.40
C ALA A 35 -3.38 -0.94 6.13
N LEU A 36 -4.68 -1.15 6.29
CA LEU A 36 -5.74 -0.18 6.04
C LEU A 36 -6.56 0.02 7.31
N ALA A 37 -7.26 1.15 7.36
CA ALA A 37 -8.18 1.46 8.44
C ALA A 37 -9.14 0.30 8.71
N GLY A 38 -9.23 -0.11 9.98
CA GLY A 38 -10.11 -1.18 10.45
C GLY A 38 -11.24 -0.66 11.34
N HIS A 39 -12.07 -1.59 11.80
CA HIS A 39 -13.04 -1.29 12.85
C HIS A 39 -12.32 -1.32 14.21
N GLY A 40 -12.13 -0.16 14.85
CA GLY A 40 -11.40 -0.09 16.12
C GLY A 40 -11.02 1.29 16.68
N GLY A 41 -11.48 2.39 16.06
CA GLY A 41 -11.18 3.75 16.53
C GLY A 41 -9.83 4.30 16.04
N ASP A 42 -9.38 5.39 16.67
CA ASP A 42 -8.26 6.23 16.20
C ASP A 42 -6.92 5.49 16.04
N TRP A 43 -6.74 4.38 16.75
CA TRP A 43 -5.51 3.58 16.77
C TRP A 43 -5.44 2.51 15.67
N ASN A 44 -6.45 2.43 14.80
CA ASN A 44 -6.55 1.41 13.74
C ASN A 44 -6.70 2.07 12.37
N SER A 45 -5.92 3.12 12.10
CA SER A 45 -5.96 3.83 10.81
C SER A 45 -5.09 3.18 9.73
N GLY A 46 -4.11 2.36 10.13
CA GLY A 46 -3.07 1.85 9.23
C GLY A 46 -2.46 2.96 8.37
N TRP A 47 -2.27 2.67 7.08
CA TRP A 47 -1.68 3.59 6.10
C TRP A 47 -2.71 4.33 5.22
N SER A 48 -4.00 4.24 5.52
CA SER A 48 -5.06 4.76 4.64
C SER A 48 -4.92 6.26 4.33
N LYS A 49 -4.52 7.08 5.31
CA LYS A 49 -4.29 8.52 5.09
C LYS A 49 -3.07 8.77 4.19
N SER A 50 -1.98 8.04 4.40
CA SER A 50 -0.76 8.13 3.58
C SER A 50 -1.02 7.70 2.13
N ILE A 51 -1.73 6.58 1.93
CA ILE A 51 -2.15 6.09 0.61
C ILE A 51 -2.99 7.17 -0.10
N SER A 52 -3.98 7.73 0.60
CA SER A 52 -4.83 8.80 0.06
C SER A 52 -4.01 10.03 -0.34
N TYR A 53 -3.03 10.41 0.48
CA TYR A 53 -2.12 11.51 0.18
C TYR A 53 -1.28 11.25 -1.08
N PHE A 54 -0.65 10.08 -1.21
CA PHE A 54 0.16 9.75 -2.38
C PHE A 54 -0.66 9.69 -3.67
N MET A 55 -1.91 9.24 -3.60
CA MET A 55 -2.83 9.26 -4.76
C MET A 55 -3.27 10.67 -5.14
N SER A 56 -3.57 11.53 -4.16
CA SER A 56 -4.09 12.89 -4.41
C SER A 56 -3.02 13.93 -4.72
N HIS A 57 -1.83 13.80 -4.14
CA HIS A 57 -0.75 14.81 -4.21
C HIS A 57 0.55 14.28 -4.80
N GLY A 58 0.84 12.98 -4.62
CA GLY A 58 2.09 12.36 -5.11
C GLY A 58 2.03 11.87 -6.55
N GLY A 59 0.86 11.94 -7.19
CA GLY A 59 0.64 11.44 -8.54
C GLY A 59 0.76 9.91 -8.66
N TYR A 60 0.64 9.18 -7.55
CA TYR A 60 0.67 7.72 -7.53
C TYR A 60 -0.66 7.13 -7.99
N THR A 61 -0.58 5.96 -8.61
CA THR A 61 -1.75 5.16 -8.97
C THR A 61 -1.84 3.91 -8.10
N THR A 62 -3.00 3.25 -8.09
CA THR A 62 -3.18 1.98 -7.39
C THR A 62 -2.25 0.87 -7.88
N ALA A 63 -1.66 1.01 -9.07
CA ALA A 63 -0.64 0.08 -9.59
C ALA A 63 0.75 0.25 -8.95
N GLU A 64 0.96 1.29 -8.15
CA GLU A 64 2.27 1.62 -7.54
C GLU A 64 2.24 1.57 -6.00
N LEU A 65 1.08 1.30 -5.40
CA LEU A 65 0.87 1.32 -3.95
C LEU A 65 0.43 -0.06 -3.49
N TYR A 66 1.25 -0.71 -2.68
CA TYR A 66 0.98 -2.04 -2.14
C TYR A 66 0.99 -2.00 -0.61
N ALA A 67 0.02 -2.63 0.02
CA ALA A 67 -0.03 -2.76 1.46
C ALA A 67 -0.58 -4.15 1.80
N ILE A 68 0.04 -4.82 2.76
CA ILE A 68 -0.35 -6.16 3.18
C ILE A 68 -0.60 -6.17 4.68
N THR A 69 -1.66 -6.87 5.11
CA THR A 69 -1.91 -7.12 6.52
C THR A 69 -1.36 -8.49 6.89
N TYR A 70 -0.62 -8.57 7.98
CA TYR A 70 -0.08 -9.81 8.52
C TYR A 70 -0.29 -9.88 10.04
N GLY A 71 -0.32 -11.11 10.58
CA GLY A 71 -0.54 -11.32 12.01
C GLY A 71 -1.98 -11.00 12.45
N VAL A 72 -2.15 -10.82 13.76
CA VAL A 72 -3.46 -10.53 14.37
C VAL A 72 -3.55 -9.04 14.69
N ARG A 73 -4.65 -8.40 14.28
CA ARG A 73 -4.94 -6.98 14.49
C ARG A 73 -5.60 -6.74 15.85
N ASP A 74 -4.90 -7.12 16.91
CA ASP A 74 -5.39 -7.01 18.28
C ASP A 74 -4.29 -6.48 19.17
N ILE A 75 -4.50 -5.26 19.68
CA ILE A 75 -3.51 -4.57 20.53
C ILE A 75 -3.24 -5.34 21.81
N THR A 76 -4.21 -6.12 22.31
CA THR A 76 -4.04 -6.94 23.53
C THR A 76 -3.01 -8.05 23.32
N LYS A 77 -2.76 -8.45 22.07
CA LYS A 77 -1.78 -9.48 21.69
C LYS A 77 -0.44 -8.92 21.23
N SER A 78 -0.24 -7.60 21.32
CA SER A 78 0.99 -6.95 20.87
C SER A 78 2.21 -7.40 21.70
N LEU A 79 2.03 -7.59 23.01
CA LEU A 79 3.09 -8.01 23.92
C LEU A 79 3.43 -9.50 23.84
N GLU A 80 2.54 -10.32 23.28
CA GLU A 80 2.77 -11.77 23.12
C GLU A 80 3.61 -12.10 21.88
N ARG A 81 3.80 -11.14 20.97
CA ARG A 81 4.42 -11.34 19.66
C ARG A 81 5.69 -10.51 19.52
N TYR A 82 6.77 -11.02 20.10
CA TYR A 82 8.10 -10.44 20.02
C TYR A 82 9.10 -11.51 19.57
N PHE A 83 10.17 -11.05 18.92
CA PHE A 83 11.28 -11.93 18.61
C PHE A 83 12.08 -12.13 19.91
N LEU A 84 12.12 -13.37 20.38
CA LEU A 84 13.13 -13.79 21.34
C LEU A 84 14.42 -14.04 20.57
N PHE A 85 15.47 -13.31 20.91
CA PHE A 85 16.81 -13.68 20.49
C PHE A 85 17.31 -14.72 21.48
N ASP A 86 17.29 -15.99 21.07
CA ASP A 86 18.03 -17.02 21.79
C ASP A 86 19.52 -16.76 21.54
N TYR A 87 20.26 -16.52 22.63
CA TYR A 87 21.70 -16.28 22.63
C TYR A 87 22.44 -17.52 23.13
#